data_AF-A0A372DK63-F1
#
_entry.id   AF-A0A372DK63-F1
#
_cell.length_a   1.000
_cell.length_b   1.000
_cell.length_c   1.000
_cell.angle_alpha   90.00
_cell.angle_beta   90.00
_cell.angle_gamma   90.00
#
_symmetry.space_group_name_H-M   'P 1'
#
loop_
_entity.id
_entity.type
_entity.pdbx_description
1 polymer ?
#
loop_
_entity_poly.entity_id
_entity_poly.type
_entity_poly.pdbx_seq_one_letter_code
_entity_poly.pdbx_strand_id
1 'polypeptide(L)' 'MQITITLPPDLEGYLLRQAAQNNLPLPLIVLQILRQLVQMPPGVTNQWPEAVLSYEPDPDFPEFESYRNELIDPQEIELF' A
#
# COMPACT_ATOMS: atom_id res chain seq x y z
N MET A 1 -1.24 -16.70 -1.95
CA MET A 1 -1.93 -16.14 -0.78
C MET A 1 -3.37 -16.63 -0.79
N GLN A 2 -3.87 -17.13 0.33
CA GLN A 2 -5.27 -17.54 0.50
C GLN A 2 -5.88 -16.61 1.54
N ILE A 3 -7.06 -16.04 1.23
CA ILE A 3 -7.79 -15.15 2.14
C ILE A 3 -9.02 -15.92 2.61
N THR A 4 -9.15 -16.09 3.92
CA THR A 4 -10.31 -16.73 4.55
C THR A 4 -11.21 -15.65 5.12
N ILE A 5 -12.47 -15.63 4.69
CA ILE A 5 -13.47 -14.68 5.15
C ILE A 5 -14.61 -15.48 5.78
N THR A 6 -14.87 -15.25 7.06
CA THR A 6 -16.04 -15.81 7.73
C THR A 6 -17.20 -14.85 7.54
N LEU A 7 -18.26 -15.32 6.86
CA LEU A 7 -19.45 -14.52 6.60
C LEU A 7 -20.59 -14.91 7.55
N PRO A 8 -21.42 -13.95 7.97
CA PRO A 8 -22.69 -14.24 8.62
C PRO A 8 -23.59 -15.11 7.71
N PRO A 9 -24.38 -16.04 8.29
CA PRO A 9 -25.15 -17.02 7.51
C PRO A 9 -26.24 -16.40 6.63
N ASP A 10 -26.81 -15.28 7.05
CA ASP A 10 -27.76 -14.48 6.29
C ASP A 10 -27.12 -13.88 5.03
N LEU A 11 -25.90 -13.36 5.16
CA LEU A 11 -25.14 -12.77 4.08
C LEU A 11 -24.59 -13.82 3.11
N GLU A 12 -24.12 -14.96 3.63
CA GLU A 12 -23.68 -16.09 2.79
C GLU A 12 -24.82 -16.61 1.92
N GLY A 13 -26.01 -16.82 2.50
CA GLY A 13 -27.19 -17.26 1.77
C GLY A 13 -27.68 -16.25 0.73
N TYR A 14 -27.46 -14.95 0.95
CA TYR A 14 -27.71 -13.92 -0.06
C TYR A 14 -26.71 -14.01 -1.23
N LEU A 15 -25.41 -14.08 -0.93
CA LEU A 15 -24.37 -14.13 -1.96
C LEU A 15 -24.44 -15.42 -2.80
N LEU A 16 -24.78 -16.56 -2.20
CA LEU A 16 -24.99 -17.82 -2.94
C LEU A 16 -26.15 -17.71 -3.93
N ARG A 17 -27.26 -17.07 -3.53
CA ARG A 17 -28.39 -16.80 -4.43
C ARG A 17 -27.99 -15.89 -5.57
N GLN A 18 -27.23 -14.84 -5.29
CA GLN A 18 -26.73 -13.91 -6.30
C GLN A 18 -25.76 -14.58 -7.28
N ALA A 19 -24.88 -15.45 -6.78
CA ALA A 19 -23.95 -16.25 -7.58
C ALA A 19 -24.72 -17.19 -8.54
N ALA A 20 -25.74 -17.89 -8.03
CA ALA A 20 -26.59 -18.76 -8.83
C ALA A 20 -27.36 -18.00 -9.92
N GLN A 21 -27.92 -16.83 -9.60
CA GLN A 21 -28.66 -16.00 -10.55
C GLN A 21 -27.78 -15.47 -11.69
N ASN A 22 -26.54 -15.09 -11.39
CA ASN A 22 -25.60 -14.55 -12.38
C ASN A 22 -24.77 -15.64 -13.07
N ASN A 23 -24.94 -16.92 -12.67
CA ASN A 23 -24.12 -18.05 -13.12
C ASN A 23 -22.61 -17.80 -12.94
N LEU A 24 -22.24 -17.19 -11.82
CA LEU A 24 -20.86 -16.85 -11.47
C LEU A 24 -20.45 -17.56 -10.18
N PRO A 25 -19.18 -17.93 -10.02
CA PRO A 25 -18.72 -18.52 -8.77
C PRO A 25 -18.70 -17.47 -7.66
N LEU A 26 -19.00 -17.90 -6.44
CA LEU A 26 -19.10 -17.05 -5.25
C LEU A 26 -17.88 -16.12 -5.05
N PRO A 27 -16.62 -16.57 -5.22
CA PRO A 27 -15.47 -15.70 -5.09
C PRO A 27 -15.46 -14.54 -6.09
N LEU A 28 -15.99 -14.73 -7.31
CA LEU A 28 -16.06 -13.66 -8.30
C LEU A 28 -17.07 -12.58 -7.92
N ILE A 29 -18.22 -12.97 -7.37
CA ILE A 29 -19.21 -12.03 -6.84
C ILE A 29 -18.61 -11.21 -5.71
N VAL A 30 -17.92 -11.86 -4.76
CA VAL A 30 -17.25 -11.19 -3.64
C VAL A 30 -16.20 -10.19 -4.15
N LEU A 31 -15.36 -10.60 -5.11
CA LEU A 31 -14.36 -9.72 -5.70
C LEU A 31 -14.97 -8.53 -6.44
N GLN A 32 -16.07 -8.72 -7.16
CA GLN A 32 -16.77 -7.63 -7.85
C GLN A 32 -17.31 -6.59 -6.86
N ILE A 33 -17.94 -7.04 -5.77
CA ILE A 33 -18.46 -6.16 -4.72
C ILE A 33 -17.32 -5.39 -4.06
N LEU A 34 -16.26 -6.08 -3.65
CA LEU A 34 -15.08 -5.44 -3.04
C LEU A 34 -14.43 -4.44 -4.00
N ARG A 35 -14.33 -4.79 -5.28
CA ARG A 35 -13.79 -3.89 -6.30
C ARG A 35 -14.65 -2.64 -6.49
N GLN A 36 -15.97 -2.75 -6.45
CA GLN A 36 -16.85 -1.59 -6.52
C GLN A 36 -16.67 -0.65 -5.32
N LEU A 37 -16.47 -1.20 -4.12
CA LEU A 37 -16.18 -0.39 -2.92
C LEU A 37 -14.83 0.33 -3.02
N VAL A 38 -13.82 -0.31 -3.59
CA VAL A 38 -12.48 0.28 -3.79
C VAL A 38 -12.43 1.26 -4.97
N GLN A 39 -13.24 1.04 -6.00
CA GLN A 39 -13.35 1.89 -7.20
C GLN A 39 -14.33 3.05 -7.03
N MET A 40 -15.11 3.08 -5.93
CA MET A 40 -15.87 4.26 -5.56
C MET A 40 -14.86 5.41 -5.43
N PRO A 41 -15.07 6.55 -6.12
CA PRO A 41 -14.05 7.58 -6.24
C PRO A 41 -13.59 7.94 -4.85
N PRO A 42 -12.30 7.78 -4.54
CA PRO A 42 -11.84 8.14 -3.24
C PRO A 42 -11.93 9.67 -3.21
N GLY A 43 -12.84 10.21 -2.40
CA GLY A 43 -12.75 11.61 -1.98
C GLY A 43 -11.43 11.92 -1.25
N VAL A 44 -10.60 10.89 -1.06
CA VAL A 44 -9.24 10.94 -0.55
C VAL A 44 -8.31 10.67 -1.73
N THR A 45 -7.76 11.72 -2.32
CA THR A 45 -6.57 11.57 -3.15
C THR A 45 -5.56 10.71 -2.37
N ASN A 46 -5.09 9.60 -2.93
CA ASN A 46 -3.94 8.83 -2.40
C ASN A 46 -2.62 9.64 -2.47
N GLN A 47 -2.73 10.97 -2.50
CA GLN A 47 -1.62 11.90 -2.52
C GLN A 47 -1.31 12.28 -1.09
N TRP A 48 -0.03 12.28 -0.77
CA TRP A 48 0.43 12.81 0.49
C TRP A 48 0.00 14.28 0.62
N PRO A 49 -0.29 14.76 1.84
CA PRO A 49 -0.58 16.17 2.06
C PRO A 49 0.54 17.05 1.51
N GLU A 50 0.19 18.24 1.01
CA GLU A 50 1.19 19.17 0.45
C GLU A 50 2.32 19.45 1.44
N ALA A 51 2.01 19.52 2.75
CA ALA A 51 3.01 19.69 3.81
C ALA A 51 4.07 18.58 3.87
N VAL A 52 3.76 17.38 3.39
CA VAL A 52 4.73 16.27 3.27
C VAL A 52 5.51 16.40 1.95
N LEU A 53 4.84 16.80 0.87
CA LEU A 53 5.45 16.93 -0.46
C LEU A 53 6.39 18.15 -0.56
N SER A 54 6.11 19.22 0.17
CA SER A 54 6.89 20.47 0.20
C SER A 54 7.79 20.60 1.43
N TYR A 55 7.98 19.50 2.18
CA TYR A 55 8.88 19.51 3.32
C TYR A 55 10.33 19.76 2.86
N GLU A 56 10.82 20.95 3.17
CA GLU A 56 12.22 21.30 3.01
C GLU A 56 12.90 21.10 4.38
N PRO A 57 13.88 20.18 4.48
CA PRO A 57 14.58 19.96 5.73
C PRO A 57 15.41 21.20 6.10
N ASP A 58 15.27 21.66 7.33
CA ASP A 58 16.21 22.57 7.99
C ASP A 58 17.04 21.73 8.96
N PRO A 59 18.20 21.18 8.52
CA PRO A 59 18.97 20.29 9.35
C PRO A 59 19.71 21.08 10.43
N ASP A 60 19.58 20.65 11.69
CA ASP A 60 20.41 21.12 12.81
C ASP A 60 21.91 20.77 12.66
N PHE A 61 22.25 20.04 11.59
CA PHE A 61 23.59 19.55 11.29
C PHE A 61 24.04 20.06 9.92
N PRO A 62 25.33 20.41 9.77
CA PRO A 62 25.86 20.81 8.48
C PRO A 62 25.82 19.64 7.48
N GLU A 63 25.86 19.97 6.19
CA GLU A 63 25.80 19.01 5.10
C GLU A 63 26.87 17.92 5.24
N PHE A 64 26.58 16.71 4.74
CA PHE A 64 27.53 15.60 4.80
C PHE A 64 28.93 15.97 4.25
N GLU A 65 28.99 16.77 3.19
CA GLU A 65 30.24 17.24 2.57
C GLU A 65 31.12 18.07 3.51
N SER A 66 30.55 18.70 4.54
CA SER A 66 31.32 19.46 5.54
C SER A 66 32.28 18.58 6.34
N TYR A 67 31.94 17.31 6.55
CA TYR A 67 32.76 16.34 7.27
C TYR A 67 33.75 15.60 6.36
N ARG A 68 33.79 15.91 5.06
CA ARG A 68 34.59 15.15 4.09
C ARG A 68 36.08 15.11 4.44
N ASN A 69 36.59 16.18 5.04
CA ASN A 69 37.98 16.27 5.49
C ASN A 69 38.27 15.47 6.77
N GLU A 70 37.23 15.06 7.49
CA GLU A 70 37.30 14.24 8.71
C GLU A 70 37.12 12.74 8.39
N LEU A 71 36.66 12.41 7.17
CA LEU A 71 36.53 11.03 6.72
C LEU A 71 37.92 10.43 6.53
N ILE A 72 38.08 9.22 7.06
CA ILE A 72 39.27 8.40 6.78
C ILE A 72 39.28 8.11 5.28
N ASP A 73 40.43 8.30 4.63
CA ASP A 73 40.59 7.91 3.24
C ASP A 73 40.12 6.46 3.04
N PRO A 74 39.38 6.17 1.96
CA PRO A 74 38.93 4.82 1.69
C PRO A 74 40.15 3.90 1.69
N GLN A 75 40.22 3.03 2.69
CA GLN A 75 41.27 2.02 2.73
C GLN A 75 40.98 1.06 1.59
N GLU A 76 41.92 0.94 0.65
CA GLU A 76 41.92 -0.20 -0.26
C GLU A 76 42.02 -1.44 0.62
N ILE A 77 40.90 -2.12 0.83
CA ILE A 77 40.91 -3.47 1.36
C ILE A 77 41.62 -4.27 0.27
N GLU A 78 42.86 -4.71 0.55
CA GLU A 78 43.53 -5.72 -0.26
C GLU A 78 42.64 -6.97 -0.22
N LEU A 79 41.78 -7.12 -1.22
CA LEU A 79 40.90 -8.27 -1.39
C LEU A 79 41.69 -9.48 -1.90
N PHE A 80 42.89 -9.78 -1.39
CA PHE A 80 43.64 -11.00 -1.73
C PHE A 80 44.51 -11.48 -0.56
#